data_AF-A0A962QR55-F1
#
_entry.id   AF-A0A962QR55-F1
#
_cell.length_a   1.000
_cell.length_b   1.000
_cell.length_c   1.000
_cell.angle_alpha   90.00
_cell.angle_beta   90.00
_cell.angle_gamma   90.00
#
_symmetry.space_group_name_H-M   'P 1'
#
loop_
_entity.id
_entity.type
_entity.pdbx_description
1 polymer ?
#
loop_
_entity_poly.entity_id
_entity_poly.type
_entity_poly.pdbx_seq_one_letter_code
_entity_poly.pdbx_strand_id
1 'polypeptide(L)'
;MPRVPFLDFLHSPRQVLLRLAVCSPIVLAALQYGCASIYHQRPDTTHQTTSPTTAVVAGGGMPDIRFEPIVHGPGEGALRGAGPFFVDCVSRLGAGACSGPYCPGAMILLVGLCGVGTAAFGIAGAVTAPTEAEVAEAHTTVTVAVDPEAVQNALREAVTVAAVQGGTVVVEPPQGLVADAVRTGDYRQFAHQGIDTVLEVSVTEAGAAGADAETDAAVTVYLNANARLIRTLDNSVLFAREYRYRGERLPLSSLAIDGTGPVIASLQTGYSSLGTTLYDGVFRLYPFPDRRPQGAGLLSVAYGLAPIYPPTRGAHAGSDFFADRYFLWHDVGTLQPTLQWQAFPRDADRTVMPDEMARVTHVAYDLLIASEQGAAPAEVVYRRTGLAAPVHTLEVPLSADTRFFWTVRARFELDGRERFTEWGSTNDIARDNIAAPSRYSYRFRTSSSADHAAGN
;
A
#
# COMPACT_ATOMS: atom_id res chain seq x y z
N MET A 1 -74.18 -25.45 -5.64
CA MET A 1 -72.80 -24.90 -5.48
C MET A 1 -72.87 -23.72 -4.53
N PRO A 2 -72.07 -23.69 -3.46
CA PRO A 2 -72.26 -22.78 -2.33
C PRO A 2 -71.52 -21.45 -2.50
N ARG A 3 -72.06 -20.42 -1.84
CA ARG A 3 -71.55 -19.03 -1.75
C ARG A 3 -70.37 -18.93 -0.79
N VAL A 4 -69.35 -18.15 -1.16
CA VAL A 4 -68.23 -17.74 -0.30
C VAL A 4 -68.46 -16.29 0.14
N PRO A 5 -68.22 -15.91 1.42
CA PRO A 5 -68.47 -14.56 1.91
C PRO A 5 -67.27 -13.63 1.64
N PHE A 6 -67.60 -12.39 1.26
CA PHE A 6 -66.71 -11.24 1.20
C PHE A 6 -66.29 -10.82 2.62
N LEU A 7 -64.99 -10.67 2.86
CA LEU A 7 -64.42 -10.10 4.07
C LEU A 7 -64.19 -8.60 3.86
N ASP A 8 -65.04 -7.78 4.50
CA ASP A 8 -64.78 -6.38 4.79
C ASP A 8 -63.75 -6.27 5.91
N PHE A 9 -62.58 -5.70 5.62
CA PHE A 9 -61.68 -5.15 6.64
C PHE A 9 -61.25 -3.74 6.24
N LEU A 10 -62.00 -2.77 6.76
CA LEU A 10 -61.76 -1.33 6.65
C LEU A 10 -60.40 -0.95 7.28
N HIS A 11 -59.51 -0.40 6.46
CA HIS A 11 -58.32 0.34 6.89
C HIS A 11 -58.74 1.69 7.48
N SER A 12 -58.51 1.88 8.78
CA SER A 12 -58.64 3.19 9.43
C SER A 12 -57.34 4.00 9.26
N PRO A 13 -57.36 5.18 8.60
CA PRO A 13 -56.17 6.01 8.36
C PRO A 13 -55.50 6.53 9.65
N ARG A 14 -56.18 6.43 10.81
CA ARG A 14 -55.62 6.80 12.11
C ARG A 14 -54.62 5.79 12.67
N GLN A 15 -54.66 4.52 12.26
CA GLN A 15 -53.71 3.51 12.73
C GLN A 15 -52.36 3.54 11.98
N VAL A 16 -52.31 4.10 10.78
CA VAL A 16 -51.07 4.24 9.99
C VAL A 16 -50.19 5.38 10.51
N LEU A 17 -50.80 6.50 10.91
CA LEU A 17 -50.09 7.65 11.48
C LEU A 17 -49.46 7.35 12.86
N LEU A 18 -50.08 6.50 13.68
CA LEU A 18 -49.53 6.13 14.99
C LEU A 18 -48.32 5.19 14.89
N ARG A 19 -48.23 4.36 13.84
CA ARG A 19 -47.09 3.44 13.62
C ARG A 19 -45.85 4.16 13.07
N LEU A 20 -46.02 5.23 12.28
CA LEU A 20 -44.92 6.06 11.80
C LEU A 20 -44.27 6.90 12.93
N ALA A 21 -45.05 7.34 13.92
CA ALA A 21 -44.52 8.13 15.04
C ALA A 21 -43.71 7.30 16.05
N VAL A 22 -44.00 6.00 16.20
CA VAL A 22 -43.31 5.12 17.17
C VAL A 22 -42.04 4.49 16.58
N CYS A 23 -41.96 4.28 15.26
CA CYS A 23 -40.73 3.77 14.62
C CYS A 23 -39.65 4.83 14.42
N SER A 24 -40.01 6.12 14.33
CA SER A 24 -39.05 7.22 14.11
C SER A 24 -37.99 7.40 15.22
N PRO A 25 -38.32 7.37 16.53
CA PRO A 25 -37.31 7.52 17.58
C PRO A 25 -36.40 6.28 17.72
N ILE A 26 -36.87 5.08 17.37
CA ILE A 26 -36.07 3.84 17.46
C ILE A 26 -35.01 3.81 16.35
N VAL A 27 -35.34 4.27 15.13
CA VAL A 27 -34.38 4.41 14.03
C VAL A 27 -33.35 5.52 14.32
N LEU A 28 -33.78 6.65 14.91
CA LEU A 28 -32.83 7.70 15.33
C LEU A 28 -31.91 7.25 16.48
N ALA A 29 -32.44 6.49 17.46
CA ALA A 29 -31.63 5.96 18.55
C ALA A 29 -30.64 4.88 18.06
N ALA A 30 -31.05 4.00 17.14
CA ALA A 30 -30.15 3.01 16.55
C ALA A 30 -29.02 3.65 15.71
N LEU A 31 -29.28 4.80 15.06
CA LEU A 31 -28.25 5.59 14.38
C LEU A 31 -27.28 6.30 15.35
N GLN A 32 -27.68 6.54 16.60
CA GLN A 32 -26.82 7.22 17.60
C GLN A 32 -25.94 6.24 18.40
N TYR A 33 -26.40 5.02 18.68
CA TYR A 33 -25.63 4.03 19.44
C TYR A 33 -24.50 3.34 18.64
N GLY A 34 -24.51 3.43 17.31
CA GLY A 34 -23.41 2.95 16.46
C GLY A 34 -22.17 3.84 16.45
N CYS A 35 -22.24 5.05 17.02
CA CYS A 35 -21.12 5.98 17.12
C CYS A 35 -20.40 5.90 18.47
N ALA A 36 -20.36 4.71 19.11
CA ALA A 36 -19.37 4.44 20.15
C ALA A 36 -17.99 4.56 19.48
N SER A 37 -17.44 5.76 19.56
CA SER A 37 -16.17 6.18 18.99
C SER A 37 -15.12 5.17 19.37
N ILE A 38 -14.67 4.37 18.41
CA ILE A 38 -13.39 3.70 18.47
C ILE A 38 -12.37 4.84 18.49
N TYR A 39 -12.08 5.36 19.68
CA TYR A 39 -10.97 6.28 19.88
C TYR A 39 -9.72 5.47 19.63
N HIS A 40 -9.26 5.49 18.39
CA HIS A 40 -7.95 4.94 18.03
C HIS A 40 -6.92 5.68 18.88
N GLN A 41 -6.31 4.95 19.81
CA GLN A 41 -5.19 5.45 20.59
C GLN A 41 -4.13 5.97 19.61
N ARG A 42 -3.58 7.16 19.91
CA ARG A 42 -2.47 7.67 19.14
C ARG A 42 -1.34 6.63 19.24
N PRO A 43 -0.75 6.19 18.11
CA PRO A 43 0.42 5.34 18.16
C PRO A 43 1.47 5.97 19.07
N ASP A 44 2.05 5.18 19.98
CA ASP A 44 3.14 5.65 20.80
C ASP A 44 4.36 5.89 19.88
N THR A 45 4.82 7.13 19.85
CA THR A 45 6.00 7.55 19.07
C THR A 45 7.11 8.08 19.97
N THR A 46 7.06 7.82 21.27
CA THR A 46 8.08 8.26 22.23
C THR A 46 9.46 7.72 21.88
N HIS A 47 9.54 6.51 21.31
CA HIS A 47 10.79 5.91 20.81
C HIS A 47 11.49 6.75 19.75
N GLN A 48 10.74 7.59 19.03
CA GLN A 48 11.29 8.44 17.99
C GLN A 48 11.84 9.77 18.52
N THR A 49 11.60 10.14 19.78
CA THR A 49 12.15 11.38 20.36
C THR A 49 13.55 11.18 20.93
N THR A 50 13.83 9.97 21.41
CA THR A 50 15.20 9.52 21.69
C THR A 50 15.92 9.34 20.36
N SER A 51 17.24 9.55 20.33
CA SER A 51 18.08 9.13 19.19
C SER A 51 18.81 7.83 19.60
N PRO A 52 18.08 6.69 19.71
CA PRO A 52 18.68 5.45 20.18
C PRO A 52 19.71 4.94 19.16
N THR A 53 20.79 4.36 19.67
CA THR A 53 21.68 3.54 18.87
C THR A 53 20.90 2.31 18.42
N THR A 54 20.72 2.15 17.11
CA THR A 54 19.82 1.12 16.57
C THR A 54 20.59 0.08 15.77
N ALA A 55 20.28 -1.20 15.95
CA ALA A 55 20.68 -2.25 15.01
C ALA A 55 19.51 -2.60 14.09
N VAL A 56 19.78 -2.83 12.80
CA VAL A 56 18.79 -3.35 11.84
C VAL A 56 19.11 -4.81 11.59
N VAL A 57 18.18 -5.71 11.87
CA VAL A 57 18.37 -7.15 11.71
C VAL A 57 17.33 -7.73 10.76
N ALA A 58 17.76 -8.70 9.96
CA ALA A 58 16.86 -9.54 9.18
C ALA A 58 16.17 -10.50 10.15
N GLY A 59 14.84 -10.47 10.21
CA GLY A 59 14.10 -11.46 10.99
C GLY A 59 14.12 -12.83 10.32
N GLY A 60 13.79 -13.86 11.09
CA GLY A 60 13.78 -15.24 10.62
C GLY A 60 12.54 -15.57 9.77
N GLY A 61 12.60 -16.68 9.04
CA GLY A 61 11.46 -17.25 8.32
C GLY A 61 11.57 -17.14 6.80
N MET A 62 10.99 -18.14 6.14
CA MET A 62 10.89 -18.17 4.70
C MET A 62 9.70 -17.30 4.27
N PRO A 63 9.89 -16.33 3.35
CA PRO A 63 8.78 -15.57 2.78
C PRO A 63 7.83 -16.51 2.03
N ASP A 64 6.53 -16.26 2.10
CA ASP A 64 5.55 -16.93 1.25
C ASP A 64 5.71 -16.40 -0.19
N ILE A 65 6.08 -17.28 -1.12
CA ILE A 65 6.30 -16.89 -2.51
C ILE A 65 5.05 -17.21 -3.32
N ARG A 66 4.35 -16.18 -3.78
CA ARG A 66 3.07 -16.34 -4.49
C ARG A 66 3.14 -15.82 -5.92
N PHE A 67 2.56 -16.60 -6.83
CA PHE A 67 2.35 -16.19 -8.21
C PHE A 67 0.90 -16.44 -8.58
N GLU A 68 0.18 -15.36 -8.85
CA GLU A 68 -1.20 -15.46 -9.32
C GLU A 68 -1.18 -15.72 -10.83
N PRO A 69 -1.95 -16.70 -11.34
CA PRO A 69 -2.01 -16.98 -12.76
C PRO A 69 -2.58 -15.79 -13.54
N ILE A 70 -1.90 -15.39 -14.62
CA ILE A 70 -2.37 -14.28 -15.50
C ILE A 70 -3.46 -14.75 -16.47
N VAL A 71 -3.57 -16.06 -16.73
CA VAL A 71 -4.48 -16.59 -17.74
C VAL A 71 -5.37 -17.68 -17.17
N HIS A 72 -6.68 -17.45 -17.19
CA HIS A 72 -7.68 -18.45 -16.85
C HIS A 72 -8.07 -19.24 -18.11
N GLY A 73 -7.25 -20.23 -18.47
CA GLY A 73 -7.66 -21.25 -19.43
C GLY A 73 -6.62 -21.61 -20.50
N PRO A 74 -6.67 -22.83 -21.03
CA PRO A 74 -5.64 -23.38 -21.92
C PRO A 74 -5.58 -22.70 -23.29
N GLY A 75 -6.69 -22.15 -23.79
CA GLY A 75 -6.76 -21.54 -25.13
C GLY A 75 -6.12 -20.15 -25.24
N GLU A 76 -6.19 -19.36 -24.17
CA GLU A 76 -5.74 -17.96 -24.18
C GLU A 76 -4.23 -17.83 -23.90
N GLY A 77 -3.64 -18.79 -23.17
CA GLY A 77 -2.20 -18.83 -22.89
C GLY A 77 -1.35 -19.11 -24.12
N ALA A 78 -1.83 -19.97 -25.03
CA ALA A 78 -1.14 -20.33 -26.26
C ALA A 78 -0.98 -19.15 -27.23
N LEU A 79 -1.90 -18.19 -27.21
CA LEU A 79 -1.87 -17.00 -28.06
C LEU A 79 -0.92 -15.91 -27.56
N ARG A 80 -0.51 -15.93 -26.27
CA ARG A 80 0.20 -14.82 -25.60
C ARG A 80 1.69 -15.04 -25.34
N GLY A 81 2.29 -16.15 -25.79
CA GLY A 81 3.75 -16.26 -25.95
C GLY A 81 4.57 -16.56 -24.68
N ALA A 82 4.07 -17.40 -23.76
CA ALA A 82 4.80 -17.72 -22.51
C ALA A 82 6.05 -18.60 -22.66
N GLY A 83 6.21 -19.34 -23.77
CA GLY A 83 7.33 -20.26 -23.99
C GLY A 83 8.73 -19.61 -24.04
N PRO A 84 8.93 -18.54 -24.84
CA PRO A 84 10.20 -17.81 -24.88
C PRO A 84 10.65 -17.22 -23.53
N PHE A 85 9.72 -16.76 -22.69
CA PHE A 85 10.03 -16.19 -21.38
C PHE A 85 10.70 -17.21 -20.45
N PHE A 86 10.19 -18.45 -20.41
CA PHE A 86 10.76 -19.51 -19.57
C PHE A 86 12.19 -19.87 -19.99
N VAL A 87 12.40 -20.07 -21.29
CA VAL A 87 13.73 -20.46 -21.82
C VAL A 87 14.75 -19.35 -21.59
N ASP A 88 14.39 -18.09 -21.85
CA ASP A 88 15.25 -16.95 -21.55
C ASP A 88 15.55 -16.87 -20.05
N CYS A 89 14.54 -17.02 -19.19
CA CYS A 89 14.77 -16.96 -17.76
C CYS A 89 15.77 -18.01 -17.26
N VAL A 90 15.57 -19.29 -17.61
CA VAL A 90 16.48 -20.37 -17.17
C VAL A 90 17.89 -20.13 -17.70
N SER A 91 18.04 -19.61 -18.92
CA SER A 91 19.35 -19.32 -19.51
C SER A 91 20.11 -18.19 -18.80
N ARG A 92 19.41 -17.21 -18.22
CA ARG A 92 20.02 -16.04 -17.56
C ARG A 92 20.43 -16.28 -16.11
N LEU A 93 19.93 -17.33 -15.47
CA LEU A 93 20.31 -17.67 -14.08
C LEU A 93 21.82 -17.95 -13.91
N GLY A 94 22.54 -18.28 -15.00
CA GLY A 94 23.99 -18.53 -14.96
C GLY A 94 24.90 -17.35 -15.33
N ALA A 95 24.36 -16.22 -15.81
CA ALA A 95 25.15 -15.27 -16.61
C ALA A 95 25.49 -13.92 -15.93
N GLY A 96 25.35 -13.77 -14.61
CA GLY A 96 25.69 -12.51 -13.93
C GLY A 96 24.80 -11.33 -14.31
N ALA A 97 23.54 -11.61 -14.66
CA ALA A 97 22.58 -10.65 -15.24
C ALA A 97 22.10 -9.54 -14.29
N CYS A 98 22.60 -9.47 -13.06
CA CYS A 98 22.14 -8.53 -12.06
C CYS A 98 23.32 -8.06 -11.20
N SER A 99 23.37 -6.76 -10.93
CA SER A 99 24.37 -6.10 -10.09
C SER A 99 23.67 -5.23 -9.04
N GLY A 100 24.35 -4.99 -7.92
CA GLY A 100 23.83 -4.18 -6.82
C GLY A 100 23.53 -4.98 -5.54
N PRO A 101 23.32 -4.27 -4.41
CA PRO A 101 23.23 -4.89 -3.08
C PRO A 101 22.00 -5.78 -2.90
N TYR A 102 20.92 -5.52 -3.66
CA TYR A 102 19.65 -6.28 -3.58
C TYR A 102 19.61 -7.46 -4.55
N CYS A 103 20.67 -7.65 -5.32
CA CYS A 103 20.69 -8.61 -6.41
C CYS A 103 20.47 -10.07 -5.98
N PRO A 104 21.10 -10.57 -4.90
CA PRO A 104 20.87 -11.94 -4.46
C PRO A 104 19.39 -12.23 -4.16
N GLY A 105 18.73 -11.35 -3.41
CA GLY A 105 17.29 -11.48 -3.11
C GLY A 105 16.40 -11.37 -4.35
N ALA A 106 16.73 -10.48 -5.29
CA ALA A 106 15.97 -10.33 -6.54
C ALA A 106 16.11 -11.56 -7.45
N MET A 107 17.32 -12.11 -7.60
CA MET A 107 17.60 -13.30 -8.41
C MET A 107 16.88 -14.53 -7.85
N ILE A 108 16.82 -14.67 -6.54
CA ILE A 108 16.12 -15.76 -5.86
C ILE A 108 14.61 -15.73 -6.13
N LEU A 109 13.99 -14.56 -6.01
CA LEU A 109 12.57 -14.39 -6.34
C LEU A 109 12.31 -14.63 -7.84
N LEU A 110 13.28 -14.30 -8.69
CA LEU A 110 13.20 -14.58 -10.11
C LEU A 110 13.23 -16.08 -10.43
N VAL A 111 14.09 -16.86 -9.77
CA VAL A 111 14.08 -18.33 -9.89
C VAL A 111 12.67 -18.84 -9.61
N GLY A 112 12.01 -18.29 -8.58
CA GLY A 112 10.64 -18.64 -8.28
C GLY A 112 9.63 -18.26 -9.36
N LEU A 113 9.75 -17.05 -9.91
CA LEU A 113 8.89 -16.60 -11.00
C LEU A 113 9.01 -17.53 -12.22
N CYS A 114 10.22 -18.04 -12.48
CA CYS A 114 10.48 -18.86 -13.65
C CYS A 114 10.09 -20.32 -13.47
N GLY A 115 10.16 -20.87 -12.25
CA GLY A 115 9.67 -22.21 -11.98
C GLY A 115 8.15 -22.30 -11.92
N VAL A 116 7.45 -21.27 -11.41
CA VAL A 116 5.97 -21.26 -11.35
C VAL A 116 5.33 -20.73 -12.64
N GLY A 117 6.06 -19.92 -13.40
CA GLY A 117 5.55 -19.36 -14.66
C GLY A 117 5.23 -20.39 -15.74
N THR A 118 5.83 -21.58 -15.71
CA THR A 118 5.49 -22.69 -16.64
C THR A 118 4.10 -23.28 -16.39
N ALA A 119 3.63 -23.22 -15.15
CA ALA A 119 2.32 -23.72 -14.74
C ALA A 119 1.21 -22.68 -14.93
N ALA A 120 1.51 -21.43 -14.54
CA ALA A 120 0.52 -20.38 -14.35
C ALA A 120 0.36 -19.44 -15.56
N PHE A 121 1.36 -19.36 -16.46
CA PHE A 121 1.34 -18.45 -17.62
C PHE A 121 0.98 -19.09 -18.95
N GLY A 122 0.55 -20.36 -18.93
CA GLY A 122 -0.04 -21.02 -20.09
C GLY A 122 1.01 -21.46 -21.11
N ILE A 123 1.47 -22.71 -20.98
CA ILE A 123 2.28 -23.33 -22.04
C ILE A 123 1.37 -23.83 -23.16
N ALA A 124 1.82 -23.47 -24.37
CA ALA A 124 1.33 -23.80 -25.70
C ALA A 124 0.93 -25.26 -25.96
N GLY A 125 -0.14 -25.41 -26.75
CA GLY A 125 -0.52 -26.62 -27.45
C GLY A 125 -1.22 -27.66 -26.57
N ALA A 126 -2.42 -28.09 -26.95
CA ALA A 126 -3.25 -29.07 -26.25
C ALA A 126 -2.62 -30.48 -26.06
N VAL A 127 -1.30 -30.63 -26.15
CA VAL A 127 -0.61 -31.93 -26.14
C VAL A 127 0.46 -32.03 -25.03
N THR A 128 0.95 -30.93 -24.43
CA THR A 128 1.99 -31.00 -23.37
C THR A 128 1.87 -29.88 -22.33
N ALA A 129 0.69 -29.72 -21.70
CA ALA A 129 0.61 -28.91 -20.48
C ALA A 129 1.27 -29.70 -19.32
N PRO A 130 2.10 -29.06 -18.49
CA PRO A 130 2.62 -29.70 -17.29
C PRO A 130 1.44 -30.12 -16.40
N THR A 131 1.48 -31.35 -15.93
CA THR A 131 0.56 -31.90 -14.93
C THR A 131 0.64 -31.11 -13.64
N GLU A 132 -0.42 -31.11 -12.84
CA GLU A 132 -0.43 -30.52 -11.49
C GLU A 132 0.78 -31.01 -10.64
N ALA A 133 1.23 -32.25 -10.87
CA ALA A 133 2.43 -32.81 -10.26
C ALA A 133 3.72 -32.10 -10.71
N GLU A 134 3.91 -31.83 -12.00
CA GLU A 134 5.07 -31.09 -12.52
C GLU A 134 5.08 -29.65 -12.02
N VAL A 135 3.91 -29.02 -11.87
CA VAL A 135 3.77 -27.70 -11.24
C VAL A 135 4.18 -27.73 -9.77
N ALA A 136 3.70 -28.72 -9.02
CA ALA A 136 4.07 -28.90 -7.61
C ALA A 136 5.57 -29.21 -7.45
N GLU A 137 6.16 -29.97 -8.36
CA GLU A 137 7.60 -30.26 -8.38
C GLU A 137 8.43 -29.02 -8.70
N ALA A 138 8.02 -28.21 -9.68
CA ALA A 138 8.68 -26.95 -10.00
C ALA A 138 8.58 -25.96 -8.84
N HIS A 139 7.42 -25.86 -8.19
CA HIS A 139 7.25 -25.06 -6.97
C HIS A 139 8.17 -25.53 -5.84
N THR A 140 8.29 -26.85 -5.64
CA THR A 140 9.20 -27.43 -4.63
C THR A 140 10.66 -27.13 -4.96
N THR A 141 11.06 -27.28 -6.23
CA THR A 141 12.42 -27.01 -6.70
C THR A 141 12.80 -25.54 -6.51
N VAL A 142 11.87 -24.63 -6.84
CA VAL A 142 11.98 -23.20 -6.57
C VAL A 142 12.15 -22.93 -5.08
N THR A 143 11.28 -23.50 -4.25
CA THR A 143 11.29 -23.29 -2.80
C THR A 143 12.63 -23.75 -2.20
N VAL A 144 13.20 -24.85 -2.70
CA VAL A 144 14.53 -25.33 -2.28
C VAL A 144 15.67 -24.45 -2.78
N ALA A 145 15.52 -23.80 -3.94
CA ALA A 145 16.54 -22.94 -4.54
C ALA A 145 16.54 -21.50 -3.98
N VAL A 146 15.45 -21.06 -3.36
CA VAL A 146 15.34 -19.76 -2.72
C VAL A 146 16.09 -19.80 -1.39
N ASP A 147 17.22 -19.10 -1.30
CA ASP A 147 17.86 -18.85 -0.01
C ASP A 147 17.04 -17.77 0.76
N PRO A 148 16.29 -18.16 1.80
CA PRO A 148 15.48 -17.20 2.55
C PRO A 148 16.34 -16.13 3.21
N GLU A 149 17.58 -16.44 3.58
CA GLU A 149 18.48 -15.49 4.24
C GLU A 149 18.83 -14.33 3.31
N ALA A 150 19.09 -14.60 2.03
CA ALA A 150 19.39 -13.58 1.04
C ALA A 150 18.20 -12.63 0.78
N VAL A 151 16.96 -13.13 0.80
CA VAL A 151 15.74 -12.30 0.67
C VAL A 151 15.58 -11.38 1.88
N GLN A 152 15.72 -11.92 3.10
CA GLN A 152 15.60 -11.12 4.32
C GLN A 152 16.73 -10.08 4.42
N ASN A 153 17.96 -10.46 4.06
CA ASN A 153 19.11 -9.56 4.07
C ASN A 153 19.00 -8.43 3.03
N ALA A 154 18.37 -8.65 1.89
CA ALA A 154 18.13 -7.59 0.91
C ALA A 154 17.25 -6.47 1.49
N LEU A 155 16.20 -6.83 2.25
CA LEU A 155 15.36 -5.84 2.93
C LEU A 155 16.10 -5.16 4.10
N ARG A 156 16.81 -5.93 4.93
CA ARG A 156 17.67 -5.39 6.01
C ARG A 156 18.64 -4.34 5.48
N GLU A 157 19.29 -4.63 4.36
CA GLU A 157 20.24 -3.71 3.73
C GLU A 157 19.54 -2.44 3.23
N ALA A 158 18.40 -2.56 2.55
CA ALA A 158 17.64 -1.41 2.07
C ALA A 158 17.20 -0.48 3.22
N VAL A 159 16.76 -1.06 4.34
CA VAL A 159 16.39 -0.31 5.55
C VAL A 159 17.61 0.34 6.20
N THR A 160 18.74 -0.37 6.24
CA THR A 160 20.02 0.16 6.77
C THR A 160 20.48 1.38 5.99
N VAL A 161 20.47 1.30 4.65
CA VAL A 161 20.80 2.42 3.76
C VAL A 161 19.88 3.60 4.01
N ALA A 162 18.56 3.38 4.07
CA ALA A 162 17.59 4.43 4.33
C ALA A 162 17.80 5.07 5.72
N ALA A 163 18.10 4.27 6.74
CA ALA A 163 18.33 4.75 8.09
C ALA A 163 19.59 5.61 8.22
N VAL A 164 20.69 5.19 7.61
CA VAL A 164 21.95 5.95 7.56
C VAL A 164 21.76 7.27 6.80
N GLN A 165 21.17 7.22 5.60
CA GLN A 165 20.85 8.43 4.83
C GLN A 165 19.92 9.37 5.59
N GLY A 166 19.03 8.79 6.41
CA GLY A 166 18.09 9.54 7.23
C GLY A 166 18.66 10.10 8.53
N GLY A 167 19.95 9.86 8.84
CA GLY A 167 20.65 10.37 10.02
C GLY A 167 20.53 9.52 11.28
N THR A 168 20.03 8.29 11.18
CA THR A 168 19.97 7.36 12.32
C THR A 168 21.32 6.70 12.55
N VAL A 169 21.74 6.59 13.81
CA VAL A 169 22.97 5.87 14.19
C VAL A 169 22.70 4.38 14.14
N VAL A 170 23.11 3.75 13.03
CA VAL A 170 23.00 2.30 12.84
C VAL A 170 24.30 1.62 13.23
N VAL A 171 24.21 0.61 14.11
CA VAL A 171 25.35 -0.22 14.54
C VAL A 171 25.14 -1.64 14.04
N GLU A 172 26.20 -2.23 13.48
CA GLU A 172 26.19 -3.62 13.04
C GLU A 172 26.61 -4.55 14.20
N PRO A 173 25.69 -5.37 14.73
CA PRO A 173 26.00 -6.34 15.78
C PRO A 173 26.83 -7.53 15.25
N PRO A 174 27.59 -8.24 16.11
CA PRO A 174 28.30 -9.46 15.71
C PRO A 174 27.36 -10.53 15.14
N GLN A 175 27.70 -11.12 13.99
CA GLN A 175 26.81 -12.06 13.27
C GLN A 175 26.34 -13.25 14.13
N GLY A 176 27.23 -13.85 14.93
CA GLY A 176 26.85 -14.96 15.81
C GLY A 176 25.82 -14.58 16.88
N LEU A 177 25.83 -13.31 17.31
CA LEU A 177 24.86 -12.77 18.26
C LEU A 177 23.50 -12.55 17.59
N VAL A 178 23.50 -12.07 16.34
CA VAL A 178 22.28 -11.86 15.55
C VAL A 178 21.53 -13.16 15.34
N ALA A 179 22.21 -14.21 14.89
CA ALA A 179 21.58 -15.49 14.59
C ALA A 179 20.87 -16.09 15.82
N ASP A 180 21.49 -16.02 16.99
CA ASP A 180 20.88 -16.51 18.23
C ASP A 180 19.69 -15.65 18.70
N ALA A 181 19.86 -14.33 18.64
CA ALA A 181 18.81 -13.38 19.04
C ALA A 181 17.57 -13.46 18.14
N VAL A 182 17.75 -13.54 16.82
CA VAL A 182 16.63 -13.69 15.86
C VAL A 182 15.92 -15.03 16.07
N ARG A 183 16.65 -16.11 16.32
CA ARG A 183 16.07 -17.44 16.57
C ARG A 183 15.24 -17.48 17.85
N THR A 184 15.71 -16.83 18.92
CA THR A 184 15.06 -16.83 20.22
C THR A 184 14.04 -15.70 20.39
N GLY A 185 14.11 -14.68 19.53
CA GLY A 185 13.37 -13.42 19.69
C GLY A 185 13.83 -12.59 20.88
N ASP A 186 15.04 -12.81 21.41
CA ASP A 186 15.58 -12.13 22.59
C ASP A 186 16.83 -11.30 22.24
N TYR A 187 16.67 -9.98 22.25
CA TYR A 187 17.72 -9.03 21.89
C TYR A 187 18.43 -8.41 23.11
N ARG A 188 18.19 -8.90 24.33
CA ARG A 188 18.75 -8.28 25.54
C ARG A 188 20.27 -8.24 25.57
N GLN A 189 20.92 -9.20 24.92
CA GLN A 189 22.38 -9.23 24.82
C GLN A 189 22.96 -8.04 24.02
N PHE A 190 22.15 -7.40 23.17
CA PHE A 190 22.59 -6.25 22.37
C PHE A 190 22.76 -4.99 23.23
N ALA A 191 22.07 -4.89 24.37
CA ALA A 191 22.25 -3.79 25.31
C ALA A 191 23.69 -3.73 25.85
N HIS A 192 24.37 -4.87 26.00
CA HIS A 192 25.79 -4.93 26.40
C HIS A 192 26.74 -4.41 25.32
N GLN A 193 26.28 -4.25 24.08
CA GLN A 193 27.00 -3.66 22.96
C GLN A 193 26.68 -2.17 22.77
N GLY A 194 25.90 -1.56 23.68
CA GLY A 194 25.45 -0.18 23.56
C GLY A 194 24.36 0.05 22.51
N ILE A 195 23.68 -1.00 22.08
CA ILE A 195 22.53 -0.90 21.16
C ILE A 195 21.27 -0.75 22.01
N ASP A 196 20.55 0.36 21.85
CA ASP A 196 19.34 0.68 22.62
C ASP A 196 18.09 0.00 22.06
N THR A 197 18.02 -0.10 20.72
CA THR A 197 16.89 -0.68 20.00
C THR A 197 17.32 -1.57 18.84
N VAL A 198 16.50 -2.55 18.52
CA VAL A 198 16.62 -3.40 17.34
C VAL A 198 15.41 -3.19 16.45
N LEU A 199 15.65 -2.83 15.19
CA LEU A 199 14.65 -2.87 14.12
C LEU A 199 14.77 -4.22 13.40
N GLU A 200 13.90 -5.16 13.76
CA GLU A 200 13.74 -6.43 13.06
C GLU A 200 12.85 -6.21 11.84
N VAL A 201 13.31 -6.62 10.66
CA VAL A 201 12.56 -6.53 9.40
C VAL A 201 12.51 -7.89 8.71
N SER A 202 11.32 -8.27 8.22
CA SER A 202 11.12 -9.53 7.52
C SER A 202 10.21 -9.36 6.32
N VAL A 203 10.63 -9.80 5.15
CA VAL A 203 9.73 -10.09 4.02
C VAL A 203 8.87 -11.29 4.42
N THR A 204 7.57 -11.09 4.49
CA THR A 204 6.59 -12.13 4.84
C THR A 204 5.99 -12.76 3.59
N GLU A 205 5.89 -12.00 2.51
CA GLU A 205 5.35 -12.46 1.22
C GLU A 205 6.06 -11.73 0.09
N ALA A 206 6.34 -12.43 -0.99
CA ALA A 206 6.86 -11.83 -2.21
C ALA A 206 6.24 -12.52 -3.41
N GLY A 207 5.94 -11.78 -4.45
CA GLY A 207 5.21 -12.38 -5.55
C GLY A 207 5.03 -11.52 -6.77
N ALA A 208 4.33 -12.11 -7.72
CA ALA A 208 3.87 -11.45 -8.92
C ALA A 208 2.39 -11.74 -9.11
N ALA A 209 1.59 -10.69 -9.17
CA ALA A 209 0.16 -10.76 -9.38
C ALA A 209 -0.17 -10.44 -10.84
N GLY A 210 -1.03 -11.26 -11.45
CA GLY A 210 -1.59 -10.98 -12.76
C GLY A 210 -2.64 -9.89 -12.70
N ALA A 211 -2.85 -9.20 -13.81
CA ALA A 211 -4.01 -8.34 -13.97
C ALA A 211 -5.24 -9.14 -14.37
N ASP A 212 -6.42 -8.77 -13.85
CA ASP A 212 -7.70 -9.31 -14.28
C ASP A 212 -7.81 -9.30 -15.82
N ALA A 213 -8.36 -10.38 -16.37
CA ALA A 213 -8.23 -10.83 -17.77
C ALA A 213 -8.78 -9.89 -18.87
N GLU A 214 -9.22 -8.67 -18.54
CA GLU A 214 -10.15 -7.95 -19.39
C GLU A 214 -9.53 -7.20 -20.57
N THR A 215 -8.25 -6.79 -20.58
CA THR A 215 -7.67 -6.16 -21.81
C THR A 215 -6.15 -6.05 -21.96
N ASP A 216 -5.32 -6.22 -20.92
CA ASP A 216 -3.86 -6.18 -21.10
C ASP A 216 -3.15 -7.05 -20.05
N ALA A 217 -2.63 -8.19 -20.51
CA ALA A 217 -1.96 -9.14 -19.65
C ALA A 217 -0.63 -8.54 -19.17
N ALA A 218 -0.57 -8.22 -17.88
CA ALA A 218 0.61 -7.67 -17.24
C ALA A 218 0.85 -8.35 -15.89
N VAL A 219 2.12 -8.41 -15.50
CA VAL A 219 2.57 -8.85 -14.18
C VAL A 219 2.82 -7.63 -13.31
N THR A 220 2.39 -7.66 -12.05
CA THR A 220 2.78 -6.66 -11.05
C THR A 220 3.55 -7.35 -9.94
N VAL A 221 4.80 -6.96 -9.73
CA VAL A 221 5.62 -7.45 -8.61
C VAL A 221 5.12 -6.83 -7.30
N TYR A 222 5.10 -7.60 -6.22
CA TYR A 222 4.78 -7.07 -4.89
C TYR A 222 5.65 -7.72 -3.80
N LEU A 223 5.80 -6.99 -2.69
CA LEU A 223 6.50 -7.44 -1.48
C LEU A 223 5.65 -7.04 -0.26
N ASN A 224 5.40 -7.96 0.65
CA ASN A 224 4.87 -7.67 1.99
C ASN A 224 6.00 -7.89 2.99
N ALA A 225 6.14 -6.97 3.95
CA ALA A 225 7.10 -7.07 5.02
C ALA A 225 6.49 -6.71 6.36
N ASN A 226 7.00 -7.32 7.42
CA ASN A 226 6.76 -6.94 8.80
C ASN A 226 7.99 -6.20 9.33
N ALA A 227 7.76 -5.20 10.17
CA ALA A 227 8.80 -4.57 10.94
C ALA A 227 8.42 -4.38 12.40
N ARG A 228 9.39 -4.67 13.27
CA ARG A 228 9.26 -4.55 14.72
C ARG A 228 10.43 -3.75 15.28
N LEU A 229 10.14 -2.71 16.05
CA LEU A 229 11.13 -2.01 16.84
C LEU A 229 11.08 -2.52 18.27
N ILE A 230 12.21 -3.03 18.76
CA ILE A 230 12.32 -3.73 20.03
C ILE A 230 13.34 -2.98 20.89
N ARG A 231 12.99 -2.68 22.14
CA ARG A 231 13.93 -2.12 23.12
C ARG A 231 14.80 -3.24 23.67
N THR A 232 16.12 -3.10 23.60
CA THR A 232 17.05 -4.15 24.04
C THR A 232 17.09 -4.30 25.56
N LEU A 233 16.80 -3.24 26.33
CA LEU A 233 16.86 -3.30 27.79
C LEU A 233 15.93 -4.36 28.42
N ASP A 234 14.70 -4.45 27.92
CA ASP A 234 13.63 -5.28 28.46
C ASP A 234 12.97 -6.19 27.40
N ASN A 235 13.47 -6.17 26.17
CA ASN A 235 12.93 -6.86 25.00
C ASN A 235 11.47 -6.48 24.66
N SER A 236 10.99 -5.30 25.10
CA SER A 236 9.65 -4.84 24.80
C SER A 236 9.53 -4.38 23.34
N VAL A 237 8.42 -4.75 22.69
CA VAL A 237 8.09 -4.26 21.33
C VAL A 237 7.51 -2.85 21.46
N LEU A 238 8.25 -1.87 20.96
CA LEU A 238 7.84 -0.45 20.94
C LEU A 238 6.94 -0.14 19.74
N PHE A 239 7.19 -0.84 18.62
CA PHE A 239 6.46 -0.65 17.37
C PHE A 239 6.38 -1.97 16.62
N ALA A 240 5.26 -2.25 15.97
CA ALA A 240 5.10 -3.38 15.06
C ALA A 240 4.10 -3.01 13.95
N ARG A 241 4.45 -3.23 12.68
CA ARG A 241 3.57 -2.91 11.55
C ARG A 241 3.92 -3.72 10.30
N GLU A 242 2.92 -3.95 9.47
CA GLU A 242 3.07 -4.53 8.13
C GLU A 242 3.17 -3.43 7.06
N TYR A 243 4.01 -3.67 6.07
CA TYR A 243 4.29 -2.78 4.96
C TYR A 243 4.14 -3.54 3.65
N ARG A 244 3.65 -2.86 2.63
CA ARG A 244 3.47 -3.44 1.30
C ARG A 244 4.16 -2.57 0.26
N TYR A 245 4.80 -3.21 -0.69
CA TYR A 245 5.22 -2.62 -1.95
C TYR A 245 4.45 -3.29 -3.07
N ARG A 246 3.99 -2.50 -4.04
CA ARG A 246 3.45 -2.97 -5.31
C ARG A 246 4.15 -2.17 -6.40
N GLY A 247 4.81 -2.88 -7.30
CA GLY A 247 5.60 -2.31 -8.38
C GLY A 247 4.75 -1.86 -9.56
N GLU A 248 5.45 -1.45 -10.61
CA GLU A 248 4.84 -1.12 -11.90
C GLU A 248 4.29 -2.38 -12.57
N ARG A 249 3.30 -2.18 -13.43
CA ARG A 249 2.77 -3.23 -14.30
C ARG A 249 3.77 -3.48 -15.41
N LEU A 250 4.17 -4.73 -15.57
CA LEU A 250 5.07 -5.20 -16.60
C LEU A 250 4.25 -5.93 -17.67
N PRO A 251 3.99 -5.32 -18.84
CA PRO A 251 3.28 -6.00 -19.93
C PRO A 251 3.94 -7.33 -20.27
N LEU A 252 3.16 -8.38 -20.54
CA LEU A 252 3.73 -9.66 -20.95
C LEU A 252 4.56 -9.53 -22.24
N SER A 253 4.19 -8.60 -23.12
CA SER A 253 4.94 -8.29 -24.33
C SER A 253 6.35 -7.74 -24.04
N SER A 254 6.52 -6.89 -23.02
CA SER A 254 7.85 -6.41 -22.63
C SER A 254 8.67 -7.53 -21.99
N LEU A 255 8.03 -8.39 -21.20
CA LEU A 255 8.70 -9.57 -20.63
C LEU A 255 9.14 -10.58 -21.70
N ALA A 256 8.39 -10.70 -22.80
CA ALA A 256 8.78 -11.56 -23.92
C ALA A 256 9.99 -11.02 -24.70
N ILE A 257 10.19 -9.70 -24.74
CA ILE A 257 11.28 -9.04 -25.49
C ILE A 257 12.53 -8.88 -24.61
N ASP A 258 12.36 -8.31 -23.42
CA ASP A 258 13.46 -7.93 -22.52
C ASP A 258 13.84 -9.07 -21.55
N GLY A 259 13.03 -10.13 -21.53
CA GLY A 259 13.17 -11.25 -20.62
C GLY A 259 12.82 -10.85 -19.19
N THR A 260 13.65 -11.29 -18.25
CA THR A 260 13.44 -11.08 -16.81
C THR A 260 13.98 -9.75 -16.27
N GLY A 261 14.70 -8.99 -17.09
CA GLY A 261 15.31 -7.72 -16.69
C GLY A 261 14.34 -6.76 -15.99
N PRO A 262 13.15 -6.47 -16.57
CA PRO A 262 12.16 -5.60 -15.95
C PRO A 262 11.64 -6.09 -14.59
N VAL A 263 11.51 -7.42 -14.40
CA VAL A 263 11.09 -8.00 -13.11
C VAL A 263 12.16 -7.77 -12.06
N ILE A 264 13.43 -8.05 -12.38
CA ILE A 264 14.55 -7.83 -11.46
C ILE A 264 14.61 -6.35 -11.06
N ALA A 265 14.51 -5.44 -12.03
CA ALA A 265 14.52 -4.00 -11.77
C ALA A 265 13.34 -3.58 -10.87
N SER A 266 12.15 -4.15 -11.08
CA SER A 266 10.97 -3.92 -10.25
C SER A 266 11.16 -4.43 -8.81
N LEU A 267 11.76 -5.62 -8.64
CA LEU A 267 12.11 -6.16 -7.32
C LEU A 267 13.14 -5.31 -6.58
N GLN A 268 14.20 -4.87 -7.25
CA GLN A 268 15.22 -3.98 -6.68
C GLN A 268 14.61 -2.64 -6.23
N THR A 269 13.75 -2.07 -7.08
CA THR A 269 12.97 -0.87 -6.77
C THR A 269 12.07 -1.13 -5.56
N GLY A 270 11.47 -2.32 -5.47
CA GLY A 270 10.66 -2.76 -4.35
C GLY A 270 11.40 -2.77 -3.03
N TYR A 271 12.56 -3.41 -2.94
CA TYR A 271 13.37 -3.40 -1.72
C TYR A 271 13.76 -1.99 -1.30
N SER A 272 14.26 -1.17 -2.22
CA SER A 272 14.68 0.21 -1.94
C SER A 272 13.51 1.09 -1.46
N SER A 273 12.36 1.01 -2.15
CA SER A 273 11.15 1.74 -1.81
C SER A 273 10.57 1.28 -0.47
N LEU A 274 10.55 -0.02 -0.22
CA LEU A 274 10.05 -0.60 1.02
C LEU A 274 10.97 -0.22 2.19
N GLY A 275 12.29 -0.28 2.01
CA GLY A 275 13.27 0.13 3.00
C GLY A 275 13.12 1.59 3.42
N THR A 276 12.92 2.49 2.44
CA THR A 276 12.64 3.91 2.70
C THR A 276 11.32 4.10 3.45
N THR A 277 10.26 3.42 3.01
CA THR A 277 8.93 3.52 3.63
C THR A 277 8.92 3.00 5.07
N LEU A 278 9.63 1.88 5.31
CA LEU A 278 9.84 1.30 6.62
C LEU A 278 10.53 2.28 7.55
N TYR A 279 11.66 2.84 7.11
CA TYR A 279 12.42 3.82 7.87
C TYR A 279 11.58 5.05 8.21
N ASP A 280 10.91 5.65 7.22
CA ASP A 280 10.01 6.79 7.41
C ASP A 280 8.92 6.47 8.44
N GLY A 281 8.29 5.30 8.31
CA GLY A 281 7.22 4.87 9.20
C GLY A 281 7.67 4.65 10.65
N VAL A 282 8.83 4.05 10.84
CA VAL A 282 9.34 3.70 12.18
C VAL A 282 9.92 4.91 12.91
N PHE A 283 10.68 5.78 12.22
CA PHE A 283 11.47 6.83 12.87
C PHE A 283 10.99 8.26 12.61
N ARG A 284 10.23 8.50 11.54
CA ARG A 284 9.86 9.87 11.12
C ARG A 284 8.36 10.15 11.16
N LEU A 285 7.53 9.11 11.20
CA LEU A 285 6.07 9.26 11.24
C LEU A 285 5.63 10.03 12.48
N TYR A 286 4.87 11.08 12.26
CA TYR A 286 4.23 11.91 13.26
C TYR A 286 2.71 11.73 13.14
N PRO A 287 2.09 10.94 14.04
CA PRO A 287 0.66 10.78 14.07
C PRO A 287 -0.01 12.12 14.35
N PHE A 288 -1.05 12.45 13.59
CA PHE A 288 -1.79 13.68 13.79
C PHE A 288 -2.30 13.84 15.23
N PRO A 289 -2.15 15.04 15.84
CA PRO A 289 -2.63 15.26 17.18
C PRO A 289 -4.12 15.04 17.35
N ASP A 290 -4.93 15.63 16.46
CA ASP A 290 -6.35 15.31 16.35
C ASP A 290 -6.56 14.13 15.38
N ARG A 291 -7.06 13.00 15.90
CA ARG A 291 -7.31 11.80 15.09
C ARG A 291 -8.76 11.71 14.58
N ARG A 292 -9.62 12.69 14.85
CA ARG A 292 -11.02 12.64 14.40
C ARG A 292 -11.13 12.78 12.87
N PRO A 293 -12.13 12.12 12.24
CA PRO A 293 -12.42 12.35 10.83
C PRO A 293 -12.85 13.80 10.59
N GLN A 294 -12.42 14.35 9.46
CA GLN A 294 -12.79 15.69 9.01
C GLN A 294 -13.74 15.59 7.82
N GLY A 295 -14.65 16.55 7.65
CA GLY A 295 -15.45 16.63 6.42
C GLY A 295 -14.56 16.88 5.21
N ALA A 296 -14.75 16.11 4.15
CA ALA A 296 -13.88 16.14 2.95
C ALA A 296 -14.65 16.25 1.62
N GLY A 297 -15.93 16.62 1.71
CA GLY A 297 -16.86 16.72 0.58
C GLY A 297 -18.21 16.08 0.89
N LEU A 298 -18.98 15.81 -0.16
CA LEU A 298 -20.32 15.24 -0.03
C LEU A 298 -20.25 13.78 0.44
N LEU A 299 -20.81 13.50 1.63
CA LEU A 299 -20.88 12.17 2.23
C LEU A 299 -19.49 11.50 2.37
N SER A 300 -18.44 12.30 2.55
CA SER A 300 -17.07 11.80 2.67
C SER A 300 -16.34 12.43 3.84
N VAL A 301 -15.42 11.65 4.39
CA VAL A 301 -14.53 12.07 5.48
C VAL A 301 -13.09 11.94 5.02
N ALA A 302 -12.21 12.74 5.62
CA ALA A 302 -10.78 12.61 5.48
C ALA A 302 -10.13 12.32 6.83
N TYR A 303 -9.14 11.45 6.79
CA TYR A 303 -8.15 11.27 7.85
C TYR A 303 -6.83 11.85 7.35
N GLY A 304 -6.16 12.61 8.22
CA GLY A 304 -4.99 13.41 7.86
C GLY A 304 -5.34 14.75 7.21
N LEU A 305 -4.61 15.14 6.15
CA LEU A 305 -4.83 16.41 5.44
C LEU A 305 -6.01 16.31 4.48
N ALA A 306 -7.10 17.00 4.76
CA ALA A 306 -8.31 16.91 3.95
C ALA A 306 -8.11 17.50 2.53
N PRO A 307 -8.66 16.88 1.47
CA PRO A 307 -8.65 17.44 0.14
C PRO A 307 -9.63 18.61 0.07
N ILE A 308 -9.17 19.75 -0.43
CA ILE A 308 -10.02 20.92 -0.71
C ILE A 308 -10.52 20.84 -2.15
N TYR A 309 -9.61 20.53 -3.08
CA TYR A 309 -9.96 20.33 -4.49
C TYR A 309 -8.98 19.34 -5.16
N PRO A 310 -9.47 18.39 -5.97
CA PRO A 310 -10.87 18.01 -6.10
C PRO A 310 -11.39 17.45 -4.76
N PRO A 311 -12.60 17.84 -4.33
CA PRO A 311 -13.19 17.27 -3.13
C PRO A 311 -13.47 15.79 -3.35
N THR A 312 -13.37 14.98 -2.30
CA THR A 312 -13.73 13.57 -2.38
C THR A 312 -15.23 13.39 -2.14
N ARG A 313 -15.81 12.31 -2.70
CA ARG A 313 -17.24 12.00 -2.62
C ARG A 313 -17.42 10.58 -2.16
N GLY A 314 -18.36 10.38 -1.23
CA GLY A 314 -18.62 9.08 -0.61
C GLY A 314 -17.48 8.57 0.27
N ALA A 315 -17.80 7.68 1.19
CA ALA A 315 -16.85 6.76 1.81
C ALA A 315 -17.08 5.39 1.16
N HIS A 316 -16.01 4.68 0.79
CA HIS A 316 -16.16 3.33 0.23
C HIS A 316 -16.79 2.43 1.31
N ALA A 317 -18.09 2.15 1.20
CA ALA A 317 -18.82 1.32 2.15
C ALA A 317 -18.60 -0.18 1.90
N GLY A 318 -17.70 -0.55 0.97
CA GLY A 318 -17.30 -1.93 0.71
C GLY A 318 -18.33 -2.76 -0.05
N SER A 319 -19.41 -2.16 -0.56
CA SER A 319 -20.39 -2.84 -1.42
C SER A 319 -20.31 -2.33 -2.85
N ASP A 320 -20.19 -3.23 -3.83
CA ASP A 320 -20.20 -3.02 -5.30
C ASP A 320 -21.52 -2.41 -5.85
N PHE A 321 -22.23 -1.61 -5.06
CA PHE A 321 -23.45 -0.97 -5.50
C PHE A 321 -23.15 0.02 -6.64
N PHE A 322 -24.05 0.06 -7.63
CA PHE A 322 -24.02 0.94 -8.81
C PHE A 322 -23.66 2.41 -8.49
N ALA A 323 -23.96 2.88 -7.28
CA ALA A 323 -23.63 4.21 -6.81
C ALA A 323 -22.10 4.46 -6.70
N ASP A 324 -21.31 3.47 -6.32
CA ASP A 324 -19.86 3.64 -6.13
C ASP A 324 -19.15 3.99 -7.45
N ARG A 325 -19.61 3.43 -8.57
CA ARG A 325 -19.00 3.67 -9.89
C ARG A 325 -19.21 5.10 -10.42
N TYR A 326 -20.31 5.76 -10.03
CA TYR A 326 -20.68 7.09 -10.55
C TYR A 326 -20.53 8.24 -9.55
N PHE A 327 -20.64 7.98 -8.24
CA PHE A 327 -20.62 9.04 -7.23
C PHE A 327 -19.25 9.25 -6.58
N LEU A 328 -18.33 8.29 -6.65
CA LEU A 328 -17.04 8.37 -5.94
C LEU A 328 -15.97 9.24 -6.64
N TRP A 329 -16.16 9.54 -7.92
CA TRP A 329 -15.17 10.23 -8.75
C TRP A 329 -15.57 11.68 -8.98
N HIS A 330 -14.65 12.59 -8.68
CA HIS A 330 -14.82 14.00 -9.00
C HIS A 330 -14.26 14.32 -10.38
N ASP A 331 -15.03 14.97 -11.23
CA ASP A 331 -14.60 15.33 -12.58
C ASP A 331 -13.75 16.59 -12.53
N VAL A 332 -12.47 16.48 -12.87
CA VAL A 332 -11.61 17.64 -13.14
C VAL A 332 -11.67 17.91 -14.63
N GLY A 333 -12.16 19.10 -15.00
CA GLY A 333 -12.34 19.50 -16.39
C GLY A 333 -11.03 19.84 -17.11
N THR A 334 -9.89 19.28 -16.70
CA THR A 334 -8.56 19.50 -17.29
C THR A 334 -7.65 18.29 -17.06
N LEU A 335 -6.69 18.07 -17.97
CA LEU A 335 -5.66 17.03 -17.83
C LEU A 335 -4.52 17.45 -16.89
N GLN A 336 -4.44 18.73 -16.52
CA GLN A 336 -3.45 19.27 -15.59
C GLN A 336 -4.16 19.93 -14.40
N PRO A 337 -4.88 19.13 -13.58
CA PRO A 337 -5.65 19.70 -12.48
C PRO A 337 -4.74 20.42 -11.49
N THR A 338 -5.24 21.52 -10.94
CA THR A 338 -4.70 22.06 -9.69
C THR A 338 -5.28 21.26 -8.54
N LEU A 339 -4.45 20.67 -7.70
CA LEU A 339 -4.86 20.00 -6.47
C LEU A 339 -4.64 20.93 -5.28
N GLN A 340 -5.55 20.91 -4.31
CA GLN A 340 -5.51 21.71 -3.10
C GLN A 340 -5.89 20.85 -1.89
N TRP A 341 -5.23 21.06 -0.78
CA TRP A 341 -5.47 20.32 0.46
C TRP A 341 -5.35 21.23 1.67
N GLN A 342 -5.77 20.73 2.82
CA GLN A 342 -5.67 21.42 4.09
C GLN A 342 -4.19 21.59 4.49
N ALA A 343 -3.82 22.80 4.91
CA ALA A 343 -2.48 23.07 5.39
C ALA A 343 -2.19 22.36 6.73
N PHE A 344 -0.91 22.06 6.98
CA PHE A 344 -0.41 21.59 8.26
C PHE A 344 0.42 22.70 8.97
N PRO A 345 0.34 22.84 10.31
CA PRO A 345 -0.63 22.25 11.23
C PRO A 345 -2.08 22.67 10.97
N ARG A 346 -3.03 21.76 11.20
CA ARG A 346 -4.47 22.05 11.13
C ARG A 346 -4.91 22.81 12.38
N ASP A 347 -6.01 23.57 12.29
CA ASP A 347 -6.57 24.29 13.46
C ASP A 347 -6.90 23.34 14.61
N ALA A 348 -7.39 22.15 14.29
CA ALA A 348 -7.68 21.13 15.28
C ALA A 348 -6.41 20.60 15.97
N ASP A 349 -5.30 20.44 15.24
CA ASP A 349 -4.02 20.04 15.84
C ASP A 349 -3.49 21.12 16.78
N ARG A 350 -3.59 22.39 16.39
CA ARG A 350 -3.23 23.55 17.22
C ARG A 350 -4.08 23.63 18.48
N THR A 351 -5.34 23.19 18.42
CA THR A 351 -6.22 23.15 19.58
C THR A 351 -5.84 22.03 20.54
N VAL A 352 -5.49 20.84 20.02
CA VAL A 352 -5.15 19.67 20.84
C VAL A 352 -3.73 19.77 21.44
N MET A 353 -2.77 20.33 20.69
CA MET A 353 -1.37 20.46 21.10
C MET A 353 -0.77 21.82 20.68
N PRO A 354 -1.20 22.93 21.31
CA PRO A 354 -0.79 24.28 20.91
C PRO A 354 0.72 24.49 20.98
N ASP A 355 1.36 24.09 22.09
CA ASP A 355 2.79 24.32 22.32
C ASP A 355 3.68 23.54 21.35
N GLU A 356 3.25 22.34 20.95
CA GLU A 356 3.98 21.52 19.98
C GLU A 356 3.80 22.04 18.56
N MET A 357 2.57 22.37 18.17
CA MET A 357 2.28 22.92 16.84
C MET A 357 2.89 24.31 16.63
N ALA A 358 3.19 25.05 17.71
CA ALA A 358 3.92 26.31 17.64
C ALA A 358 5.41 26.13 17.29
N ARG A 359 5.99 24.95 17.53
CA ARG A 359 7.40 24.63 17.21
C ARG A 359 7.60 23.97 15.85
N VAL A 360 6.51 23.64 15.16
CA VAL A 360 6.56 23.09 13.80
C VAL A 360 7.08 24.16 12.83
N THR A 361 8.15 23.83 12.11
CA THR A 361 8.79 24.71 11.11
C THR A 361 9.02 23.95 9.79
N HIS A 362 9.47 24.66 8.75
CA HIS A 362 9.83 24.07 7.44
C HIS A 362 8.78 23.13 6.84
N VAL A 363 7.50 23.50 6.94
CA VAL A 363 6.41 22.68 6.39
C VAL A 363 6.47 22.66 4.87
N ALA A 364 6.52 21.46 4.31
CA ALA A 364 6.41 21.13 2.91
C ALA A 364 5.48 19.93 2.73
N TYR A 365 5.19 19.53 1.49
CA TYR A 365 4.24 18.46 1.19
C TYR A 365 4.78 17.48 0.16
N ASP A 366 4.45 16.21 0.35
CA ASP A 366 4.66 15.16 -0.64
C ASP A 366 3.30 14.77 -1.24
N LEU A 367 3.25 14.68 -2.56
CA LEU A 367 2.05 14.40 -3.35
C LEU A 367 2.28 13.17 -4.23
N LEU A 368 1.34 12.24 -4.21
CA LEU A 368 1.31 11.05 -5.07
C LEU A 368 -0.03 10.97 -5.80
N ILE A 369 0.02 10.62 -7.08
CA ILE A 369 -1.15 10.31 -7.91
C ILE A 369 -0.87 8.99 -8.62
N ALA A 370 -1.82 8.07 -8.52
CA ALA A 370 -1.81 6.80 -9.22
C ALA A 370 -3.04 6.66 -10.10
N SER A 371 -2.90 6.01 -11.26
CA SER A 371 -4.05 5.61 -12.08
C SER A 371 -4.91 4.58 -11.34
N GLU A 372 -6.19 4.53 -11.65
CA GLU A 372 -7.09 3.48 -11.19
C GLU A 372 -7.12 2.31 -12.17
N GLN A 373 -7.08 1.10 -11.62
CA GLN A 373 -7.41 -0.11 -12.35
C GLN A 373 -8.03 -1.13 -11.39
N GLY A 374 -9.15 -1.74 -11.78
CA GLY A 374 -9.82 -2.74 -10.93
C GLY A 374 -10.26 -2.19 -9.57
N ALA A 375 -10.68 -0.92 -9.52
CA ALA A 375 -11.03 -0.17 -8.31
C ALA A 375 -9.89 -0.02 -7.27
N ALA A 376 -8.63 -0.20 -7.69
CA ALA A 376 -7.45 -0.02 -6.86
C ALA A 376 -6.41 0.89 -7.54
N PRO A 377 -5.51 1.53 -6.78
CA PRO A 377 -4.37 2.22 -7.37
C PRO A 377 -3.49 1.23 -8.13
N ALA A 378 -3.10 1.64 -9.33
CA ALA A 378 -2.15 0.95 -10.18
C ALA A 378 -0.81 1.71 -10.18
N GLU A 379 -0.40 2.25 -11.32
CA GLU A 379 0.88 2.94 -11.50
C GLU A 379 0.86 4.35 -10.91
N VAL A 380 1.93 4.75 -10.23
CA VAL A 380 2.13 6.13 -9.77
C VAL A 380 2.54 7.01 -10.96
N VAL A 381 1.55 7.59 -11.63
CA VAL A 381 1.73 8.45 -12.81
C VAL A 381 2.23 9.86 -12.47
N TYR A 382 2.17 10.28 -11.21
CA TYR A 382 2.68 11.58 -10.77
C TYR A 382 3.19 11.55 -9.34
N ARG A 383 4.38 12.10 -9.12
CA ARG A 383 4.99 12.27 -7.79
C ARG A 383 5.67 13.62 -7.69
N ARG A 384 5.43 14.32 -6.58
CA ARG A 384 6.19 15.52 -6.18
C ARG A 384 6.48 15.45 -4.69
N THR A 385 7.63 16.00 -4.30
CA THR A 385 8.10 16.00 -2.91
C THR A 385 8.62 17.38 -2.56
N GLY A 386 8.46 17.80 -1.30
CA GLY A 386 8.95 19.10 -0.86
C GLY A 386 8.18 20.30 -1.44
N LEU A 387 6.90 20.14 -1.76
CA LEU A 387 6.04 21.23 -2.21
C LEU A 387 5.85 22.24 -1.08
N ALA A 388 6.14 23.53 -1.30
CA ALA A 388 6.11 24.54 -0.23
C ALA A 388 4.69 24.99 0.17
N ALA A 389 3.72 24.85 -0.74
CA ALA A 389 2.35 25.33 -0.53
C ALA A 389 1.36 24.16 -0.54
N PRO A 390 0.20 24.29 0.14
CA PRO A 390 -0.84 23.27 0.16
C PRO A 390 -1.70 23.26 -1.12
N VAL A 391 -1.07 23.56 -2.25
CA VAL A 391 -1.65 23.66 -3.59
C VAL A 391 -0.59 23.30 -4.62
N HIS A 392 -0.98 22.56 -5.65
CA HIS A 392 -0.08 22.18 -6.73
C HIS A 392 -0.80 21.94 -8.05
N THR A 393 -0.33 22.58 -9.12
CA THR A 393 -0.82 22.31 -10.48
C THR A 393 0.08 21.29 -11.15
N LEU A 394 -0.52 20.25 -11.73
CA LEU A 394 0.23 19.21 -12.41
C LEU A 394 1.03 19.78 -13.59
N GLU A 395 2.33 19.53 -13.58
CA GLU A 395 3.26 19.99 -14.62
C GLU A 395 3.14 19.18 -15.91
N VAL A 396 2.66 17.94 -15.83
CA VAL A 396 2.53 17.01 -16.96
C VAL A 396 1.05 16.64 -17.09
N PRO A 397 0.48 16.64 -18.32
CA PRO A 397 -0.90 16.23 -18.52
C PRO A 397 -1.09 14.75 -18.21
N LEU A 398 -2.19 14.43 -17.52
CA LEU A 398 -2.65 13.07 -17.30
C LEU A 398 -3.42 12.54 -18.52
N SER A 399 -3.60 11.21 -18.57
CA SER A 399 -4.49 10.57 -19.55
C SER A 399 -5.92 11.10 -19.42
N ALA A 400 -6.58 11.33 -20.56
CA ALA A 400 -7.98 11.75 -20.63
C ALA A 400 -8.94 10.62 -20.23
N ASP A 401 -10.14 10.98 -19.78
CA ASP A 401 -11.19 10.05 -19.33
C ASP A 401 -10.68 8.91 -18.42
N THR A 402 -9.72 9.25 -17.56
CA THR A 402 -9.04 8.29 -16.69
C THR A 402 -9.30 8.62 -15.24
N ARG A 403 -9.47 7.59 -14.42
CA ARG A 403 -9.67 7.69 -12.96
C ARG A 403 -8.34 7.62 -12.24
N PHE A 404 -8.21 8.39 -11.17
CA PHE A 404 -6.96 8.52 -10.41
C PHE A 404 -7.20 8.54 -8.90
N PHE A 405 -6.35 7.80 -8.19
CA PHE A 405 -6.18 7.94 -6.75
C PHE A 405 -5.10 8.96 -6.45
N TRP A 406 -5.29 9.80 -5.44
CA TRP A 406 -4.26 10.72 -5.00
C TRP A 406 -4.24 10.90 -3.50
N THR A 407 -3.07 11.23 -2.97
CA THR A 407 -2.89 11.46 -1.54
C THR A 407 -1.73 12.40 -1.30
N VAL A 408 -1.76 13.03 -0.14
CA VAL A 408 -0.78 14.02 0.28
C VAL A 408 -0.42 13.79 1.75
N ARG A 409 0.82 14.08 2.10
CA ARG A 409 1.28 14.18 3.50
C ARG A 409 2.10 15.46 3.68
N ALA A 410 2.17 15.95 4.91
CA ALA A 410 3.10 17.01 5.26
C ALA A 410 4.45 16.42 5.69
N ARG A 411 5.50 17.16 5.36
CA ARG A 411 6.88 17.03 5.82
C ARG A 411 7.22 18.30 6.56
N PHE A 412 7.84 18.21 7.71
CA PHE A 412 8.14 19.38 8.52
C PHE A 412 9.28 19.09 9.47
N GLU A 413 9.80 20.14 10.08
CA GLU A 413 10.75 20.03 11.17
C GLU A 413 10.04 20.25 12.51
N LEU A 414 10.35 19.41 13.48
CA LEU A 414 9.92 19.56 14.87
C LEU A 414 11.13 19.26 15.76
N ASP A 415 11.50 20.24 16.58
CA ASP A 415 12.62 20.13 17.53
C ASP A 415 13.94 19.68 16.83
N GLY A 416 14.22 20.26 15.66
CA GLY A 416 15.44 19.99 14.87
C GLY A 416 15.42 18.70 14.06
N ARG A 417 14.29 17.99 14.01
CA ARG A 417 14.16 16.70 13.33
C ARG A 417 13.11 16.74 12.24
N GLU A 418 13.42 16.17 11.09
CA GLU A 418 12.45 15.97 10.01
C GLU A 418 11.42 14.91 10.41
N ARG A 419 10.14 15.24 10.19
CA ARG A 419 8.96 14.44 10.51
C ARG A 419 8.00 14.42 9.32
N PHE A 420 7.20 13.36 9.24
CA PHE A 420 6.16 13.23 8.23
C PHE A 420 4.82 12.92 8.86
N THR A 421 3.74 13.53 8.39
CA THR A 421 2.41 13.10 8.80
C THR A 421 2.02 11.76 8.16
N GLU A 422 0.94 11.15 8.65
CA GLU A 422 0.23 10.09 7.92
C GLU A 422 -0.20 10.62 6.53
N TRP A 423 -0.29 9.73 5.55
CA TRP A 423 -0.89 10.02 4.24
C TRP A 423 -2.39 10.28 4.37
N GLY A 424 -2.89 11.25 3.61
CA GLY A 424 -4.32 11.54 3.55
C GLY A 424 -5.15 10.37 2.99
N SER A 425 -6.25 10.04 3.66
CA SER A 425 -7.15 8.95 3.26
C SER A 425 -8.63 9.28 3.53
N THR A 426 -9.52 8.46 2.98
CA THR A 426 -10.98 8.49 3.20
C THR A 426 -11.47 7.45 4.21
N ASN A 427 -10.56 6.64 4.74
CA ASN A 427 -10.88 5.53 5.66
C ASN A 427 -9.83 5.44 6.77
N ASP A 428 -10.24 5.12 7.98
CA ASP A 428 -9.39 5.08 9.17
C ASP A 428 -8.38 3.92 9.12
N ILE A 429 -8.76 2.78 8.55
CA ILE A 429 -7.87 1.61 8.34
C ILE A 429 -6.63 2.02 7.54
N ALA A 430 -6.75 3.03 6.67
CA ALA A 430 -5.65 3.50 5.85
C ALA A 430 -4.55 4.25 6.59
N ARG A 431 -4.83 4.71 7.81
CA ARG A 431 -3.86 5.44 8.64
C ARG A 431 -2.77 4.52 9.16
N ASP A 432 -3.16 3.29 9.50
CA ASP A 432 -2.31 2.39 10.26
C ASP A 432 -1.57 1.39 9.38
N ASN A 433 -1.93 1.23 8.10
CA ASN A 433 -1.55 0.02 7.38
C ASN A 433 -1.18 0.18 5.90
N ILE A 434 -0.84 1.37 5.38
CA ILE A 434 -0.84 1.51 3.91
C ILE A 434 0.38 2.17 3.25
N ALA A 435 0.85 1.44 2.22
CA ALA A 435 1.55 1.93 1.04
C ALA A 435 0.71 2.97 0.27
N ALA A 436 1.16 4.21 0.21
CA ALA A 436 0.48 5.27 -0.54
C ALA A 436 0.88 5.27 -2.03
N PRO A 437 -0.07 5.52 -2.97
CA PRO A 437 -1.52 5.63 -2.78
C PRO A 437 -2.22 4.30 -2.50
N SER A 438 -3.45 4.37 -1.96
CA SER A 438 -4.28 3.21 -1.60
C SER A 438 -5.68 3.27 -2.18
N ARG A 439 -6.44 2.17 -2.09
CA ARG A 439 -7.87 2.18 -2.46
C ARG A 439 -8.71 3.17 -1.64
N TYR A 440 -8.17 3.64 -0.51
CA TYR A 440 -8.79 4.63 0.36
C TYR A 440 -8.23 6.04 0.16
N SER A 441 -7.31 6.25 -0.79
CA SER A 441 -6.85 7.58 -1.17
C SER A 441 -7.97 8.40 -1.81
N TYR A 442 -7.77 9.71 -1.94
CA TYR A 442 -8.72 10.62 -2.58
C TYR A 442 -8.85 10.30 -4.07
N ARG A 443 -9.93 10.74 -4.70
CA ARG A 443 -10.32 10.27 -6.03
C ARG A 443 -10.75 11.40 -6.95
N PHE A 444 -10.34 11.34 -8.21
CA PHE A 444 -10.87 12.18 -9.28
C PHE A 444 -10.78 11.47 -10.63
N ARG A 445 -11.48 11.97 -11.65
CA ARG A 445 -11.28 11.58 -13.04
C ARG A 445 -11.04 12.81 -13.91
N THR A 446 -10.21 12.66 -14.93
CA THR A 446 -10.04 13.67 -15.96
C THR A 446 -11.22 13.64 -16.95
N SER A 447 -11.56 14.79 -17.53
CA SER A 447 -12.58 14.86 -18.60
C SER A 447 -12.08 14.23 -19.91
N SER A 448 -13.01 13.94 -20.82
CA SER A 448 -12.66 13.56 -22.19
C SER A 448 -12.00 14.74 -22.92
N SER A 449 -11.11 14.47 -23.87
CA SER A 449 -10.49 15.52 -24.69
C SER A 449 -11.51 16.29 -25.55
N ALA A 450 -12.64 15.67 -25.90
CA ALA A 450 -13.71 16.27 -26.68
C ALA A 450 -14.46 17.37 -25.91
N ASP A 451 -14.66 17.18 -24.60
CA ASP A 451 -15.30 18.19 -23.74
C ASP A 451 -14.42 19.44 -23.57
N HIS A 452 -13.11 19.27 -23.69
CA HIS A 452 -12.14 20.37 -23.60
C HIS A 452 -12.18 21.31 -24.83
N ALA A 453 -12.56 20.79 -26.00
CA ALA A 453 -12.67 21.58 -27.23
C ALA A 453 -13.97 22.40 -27.32
N ALA A 454 -14.99 22.04 -26.55
CA ALA A 454 -16.31 22.70 -26.57
C ALA A 454 -16.46 23.83 -25.53
N GLY A 455 -15.50 23.99 -24.62
CA GLY A 455 -15.54 24.95 -23.50
C GLY A 455 -14.66 26.19 -23.65
N ASN A 456 -13.91 26.30 -24.74
CA ASN A 456 -13.17 27.51 -25.16
C ASN A 456 -13.87 28.13 -26.37
#